data_AF-A0A8S2U1P6-F1
#
_entry.id   AF-A0A8S2U1P6-F1
#
_cell.length_a   1.000
_cell.length_b   1.000
_cell.length_c   1.000
_cell.angle_alpha   90.00
_cell.angle_beta   90.00
_cell.angle_gamma   90.00
#
_symmetry.space_group_name_H-M   'P 1'
#
loop_
_entity.id
_entity.type
_entity.pdbx_description
1 polymer ?
#
loop_
_entity_poly.entity_id
_entity_poly.type
_entity_poly.pdbx_seq_one_letter_code
_entity_poly.pdbx_strand_id
1 'polypeptide(L)'
;MAKESTLSVKSAGSIDFTFMSPRFSTEFSEDISNGIAYLEEHGYVVWKDIANENEIKKAYDLFWDWAEQYGEHDISRYNVASWRDLPCNNRGIIWNGGIGQSHFLWYIRGLPNVKKVFSTIWNDDKLLVSYDGCSVFRPSAYNPTWQTEGGWYHVDQNPKEKPGKECIQGLFSVLDQNETTALVNNPSSISPAPELNRLMRLVAYICMTPVSKAGSMKDLAELREGRLEAVQKGITTNHWPHEYYGGCEPSSNEKNPHVQLNEQQMNLVVGK
;
A
#
# COMPACT_ATOMS: atom_id res chain seq x y z
N MET A 1 28.03 9.27 -35.70
CA MET A 1 27.53 7.90 -35.96
C MET A 1 27.12 7.29 -34.63
N ALA A 2 25.83 7.35 -34.30
CA ALA A 2 25.30 6.75 -33.08
C ALA A 2 25.18 5.23 -33.30
N LYS A 3 25.77 4.43 -32.40
CA LYS A 3 25.54 2.99 -32.37
C LYS A 3 24.16 2.75 -31.76
N GLU A 4 23.20 2.34 -32.58
CA GLU A 4 21.97 1.72 -32.09
C GLU A 4 22.34 0.40 -31.41
N SER A 5 22.19 0.34 -30.09
CA SER A 5 22.19 -0.92 -29.36
C SER A 5 20.82 -1.56 -29.51
N THR A 6 20.70 -2.50 -30.44
CA THR A 6 19.56 -3.40 -30.53
C THR A 6 19.52 -4.30 -29.30
N LEU A 7 18.73 -3.93 -28.30
CA LEU A 7 18.31 -4.85 -27.24
C LEU A 7 17.49 -5.97 -27.90
N SER A 8 18.05 -7.18 -27.97
CA SER A 8 17.27 -8.33 -28.39
C SER A 8 16.24 -8.64 -27.31
N VAL A 9 14.97 -8.52 -27.66
CA VAL A 9 13.88 -9.03 -26.83
C VAL A 9 14.03 -10.55 -26.85
N LYS A 10 14.63 -11.10 -25.79
CA LYS A 10 14.64 -12.55 -25.56
C LYS A 10 13.19 -13.03 -25.64
N SER A 11 12.93 -14.12 -26.34
CA SER A 11 11.62 -14.77 -26.34
C SER A 11 11.16 -14.92 -24.89
N ALA A 12 10.00 -14.37 -24.54
CA ALA A 12 9.42 -14.56 -23.22
C ALA A 12 9.28 -16.07 -23.00
N GLY A 13 10.11 -16.63 -22.11
CA GLY A 13 9.93 -18.00 -21.67
C GLY A 13 8.53 -18.19 -21.11
N SER A 14 8.03 -19.44 -21.09
CA SER A 14 6.80 -19.75 -20.38
C SER A 14 6.88 -19.23 -18.94
N ILE A 15 5.86 -18.52 -18.47
CA ILE A 15 5.78 -18.04 -17.08
C ILE A 15 5.69 -19.26 -16.17
N ASP A 16 6.64 -19.37 -15.24
CA ASP A 16 6.62 -20.39 -14.21
C ASP A 16 5.68 -19.95 -13.08
N PHE A 17 4.45 -20.47 -13.09
CA PHE A 17 3.47 -20.22 -12.03
C PHE A 17 3.72 -21.03 -10.75
N THR A 18 4.75 -21.88 -10.72
CA THR A 18 5.16 -22.66 -9.55
C THR A 18 6.31 -22.02 -8.78
N PHE A 19 6.95 -21.00 -9.36
CA PHE A 19 8.01 -20.25 -8.70
C PHE A 19 7.47 -19.57 -7.43
N MET A 20 8.11 -19.86 -6.30
CA MET A 20 7.82 -19.19 -5.03
C MET A 20 8.80 -18.05 -4.84
N SER A 21 8.29 -16.82 -4.80
CA SER A 21 9.12 -15.65 -4.48
C SER A 21 9.83 -15.84 -3.12
N PRO A 22 11.16 -15.70 -3.06
CA PRO A 22 11.89 -15.72 -1.81
C PRO A 22 11.34 -14.69 -0.83
N ARG A 23 11.32 -15.06 0.45
CA ARG A 23 10.84 -14.22 1.55
C ARG A 23 11.96 -13.95 2.53
N PHE A 24 12.18 -12.70 2.85
CA PHE A 24 13.29 -12.25 3.69
C PHE A 24 12.78 -11.74 5.03
N SER A 25 13.50 -12.05 6.11
CA SER A 25 13.23 -11.49 7.44
C SER A 25 13.89 -10.12 7.59
N THR A 26 13.29 -9.25 8.40
CA THR A 26 13.93 -8.00 8.84
C THR A 26 14.68 -8.15 10.16
N GLU A 27 14.74 -9.36 10.73
CA GLU A 27 15.42 -9.63 12.00
C GLU A 27 16.92 -9.87 11.83
N PHE A 28 17.33 -10.46 10.70
CA PHE A 28 18.71 -10.88 10.45
C PHE A 28 19.38 -10.00 9.38
N SER A 29 20.60 -9.52 9.64
CA SER A 29 21.34 -8.63 8.73
C SER A 29 21.68 -9.27 7.38
N GLU A 30 21.87 -10.59 7.37
CA GLU A 30 22.11 -11.36 6.15
C GLU A 30 20.85 -11.41 5.28
N ASP A 31 19.69 -11.74 5.86
CA ASP A 31 18.39 -11.70 5.15
C ASP A 31 18.08 -10.30 4.62
N ILE A 32 18.38 -9.26 5.40
CA ILE A 32 18.22 -7.88 4.95
C ILE A 32 19.08 -7.61 3.71
N SER A 33 20.37 -7.93 3.77
CA SER A 33 21.29 -7.74 2.65
C SER A 33 20.85 -8.52 1.41
N ASN A 34 20.42 -9.76 1.58
CA ASN A 34 19.94 -10.62 0.50
C ASN A 34 18.63 -10.10 -0.09
N GLY A 35 17.70 -9.60 0.73
CA GLY A 35 16.46 -9.00 0.27
C GLY A 35 16.68 -7.71 -0.52
N ILE A 36 17.64 -6.87 -0.11
CA ILE A 36 18.05 -5.68 -0.87
C ILE A 36 18.69 -6.08 -2.20
N ALA A 37 19.61 -7.04 -2.20
CA ALA A 37 20.21 -7.53 -3.44
C ALA A 37 19.16 -8.09 -4.41
N TYR A 38 18.18 -8.84 -3.88
CA TYR A 38 17.06 -9.38 -4.65
C TYR A 38 16.18 -8.27 -5.25
N LEU A 39 15.90 -7.20 -4.48
CA LEU A 39 15.18 -6.02 -4.98
C LEU A 39 15.92 -5.35 -6.14
N GLU A 40 17.23 -5.14 -6.02
CA GLU A 40 18.03 -4.48 -7.06
C GLU A 40 18.18 -5.35 -8.33
N GLU A 41 18.23 -6.68 -8.17
CA GLU A 41 18.31 -7.61 -9.30
C GLU A 41 16.97 -7.80 -10.03
N HIS A 42 15.88 -7.97 -9.28
CA HIS A 42 14.59 -8.40 -9.82
C HIS A 42 13.51 -7.31 -9.84
N GLY A 43 13.74 -6.16 -9.22
CA GLY A 43 12.79 -5.05 -9.15
C GLY A 43 11.65 -5.24 -8.14
N TYR A 44 11.69 -6.30 -7.31
CA TYR A 44 10.74 -6.52 -6.22
C TYR A 44 11.37 -7.32 -5.08
N VAL A 45 10.77 -7.30 -3.89
CA VAL A 45 11.17 -8.10 -2.72
C VAL A 45 9.95 -8.40 -1.84
N VAL A 46 9.94 -9.57 -1.20
CA VAL A 46 8.89 -9.94 -0.22
C VAL A 46 9.51 -10.01 1.17
N TRP A 47 9.09 -9.11 2.06
CA TRP A 47 9.45 -9.17 3.47
C TRP A 47 8.38 -9.93 4.26
N LYS A 48 8.80 -10.89 5.07
CA LYS A 48 7.90 -11.67 5.95
C LYS A 48 7.99 -11.18 7.39
N ASP A 49 6.98 -11.54 8.18
CA ASP A 49 6.93 -11.31 9.62
C ASP A 49 7.10 -9.82 10.01
N ILE A 50 6.63 -8.92 9.15
CA ILE A 50 6.71 -7.47 9.38
C ILE A 50 5.82 -7.04 10.55
N ALA A 51 4.71 -7.73 10.77
CA ALA A 51 3.80 -7.47 11.89
C ALA A 51 3.40 -8.79 12.55
N ASN A 52 3.21 -8.77 13.86
CA ASN A 52 2.71 -9.90 14.63
C ASN A 52 1.17 -9.99 14.59
N GLU A 53 0.62 -11.10 15.10
CA GLU A 53 -0.82 -11.38 15.09
C GLU A 53 -1.66 -10.27 15.75
N ASN A 54 -1.19 -9.68 16.85
CA ASN A 54 -1.91 -8.60 17.53
C ASN A 54 -1.92 -7.32 16.70
N GLU A 55 -0.82 -7.01 16.03
CA GLU A 55 -0.73 -5.87 15.12
C GLU A 55 -1.64 -6.05 13.90
N ILE A 56 -1.66 -7.26 13.33
CA ILE A 56 -2.56 -7.60 12.22
C ILE A 56 -4.04 -7.51 12.65
N LYS A 57 -4.39 -8.09 13.80
CA LYS A 57 -5.76 -8.00 14.34
C LYS A 57 -6.18 -6.54 14.55
N LYS A 58 -5.31 -5.74 15.16
CA LYS A 58 -5.58 -4.31 15.38
C LYS A 58 -5.75 -3.56 14.06
N ALA A 59 -4.91 -3.82 13.06
CA ALA A 59 -5.06 -3.21 11.74
C ALA A 59 -6.41 -3.59 11.11
N TYR A 60 -6.82 -4.86 11.19
CA TYR A 60 -8.11 -5.32 10.70
C TYR A 60 -9.28 -4.63 11.41
N ASP A 61 -9.23 -4.52 12.74
CA ASP A 61 -10.27 -3.85 13.52
C ASP A 61 -10.37 -2.36 13.16
N LEU A 62 -9.23 -1.67 13.01
CA LEU A 62 -9.19 -0.26 12.61
C LEU A 62 -9.72 -0.02 11.19
N PHE A 63 -9.54 -0.95 10.26
CA PHE A 63 -10.13 -0.86 8.93
C PHE A 63 -11.67 -0.85 9.03
N TRP A 64 -12.21 -1.77 9.81
CA TRP A 64 -13.66 -1.84 10.00
C TRP A 64 -14.20 -0.67 10.81
N ASP A 65 -13.47 -0.17 11.81
CA ASP A 65 -13.87 1.04 12.55
C ASP A 65 -14.04 2.23 11.60
N TRP A 66 -13.15 2.35 10.60
CA TRP A 66 -13.30 3.34 9.53
C TRP A 66 -14.49 3.03 8.61
N ALA A 67 -14.62 1.79 8.15
CA ALA A 67 -15.67 1.39 7.20
C ALA A 67 -17.08 1.54 7.77
N GLU A 68 -17.28 1.23 9.05
CA GLU A 68 -18.56 1.37 9.77
C GLU A 68 -18.94 2.84 10.05
N GLN A 69 -17.99 3.77 9.85
CA GLN A 69 -18.21 5.21 9.94
C GLN A 69 -18.26 5.89 8.56
N TYR A 70 -18.11 5.13 7.48
CA TYR A 70 -18.05 5.67 6.12
C TYR A 70 -19.44 6.03 5.60
N GLY A 71 -19.65 7.33 5.38
CA GLY A 71 -20.85 7.88 4.72
C GLY A 71 -22.14 7.71 5.53
N GLU A 72 -23.27 7.68 4.80
CA GLU A 72 -24.62 7.56 5.37
C GLU A 72 -25.14 6.11 5.41
N HIS A 73 -24.32 5.13 5.01
CA HIS A 73 -24.71 3.73 4.90
C HIS A 73 -24.40 2.96 6.19
N ASP A 74 -25.30 2.07 6.60
CA ASP A 74 -25.10 1.13 7.73
C ASP A 74 -24.21 -0.06 7.31
N ILE A 75 -22.93 0.23 7.05
CA ILE A 75 -21.91 -0.81 6.85
C ILE A 75 -21.61 -1.46 8.20
N SER A 76 -21.55 -2.79 8.23
CA SER A 76 -21.18 -3.56 9.43
C SER A 76 -20.27 -4.74 9.08
N ARG A 77 -19.19 -4.90 9.85
CA ARG A 77 -18.28 -6.05 9.75
C ARG A 77 -18.96 -7.40 10.03
N TYR A 78 -20.13 -7.38 10.68
CA TYR A 78 -20.91 -8.56 11.05
C TYR A 78 -22.09 -8.82 10.08
N ASN A 79 -22.27 -7.98 9.05
CA ASN A 79 -23.32 -8.14 8.05
C ASN A 79 -22.73 -8.06 6.63
N VAL A 80 -22.40 -9.21 6.05
CA VAL A 80 -21.76 -9.25 4.72
C VAL A 80 -22.61 -8.58 3.63
N ALA A 81 -23.95 -8.58 3.76
CA ALA A 81 -24.82 -7.94 2.78
C ALA A 81 -24.60 -6.41 2.71
N SER A 82 -24.16 -5.79 3.80
CA SER A 82 -23.82 -4.36 3.87
C SER A 82 -22.52 -4.03 3.14
N TRP A 83 -21.66 -5.01 2.86
CA TRP A 83 -20.36 -4.78 2.21
C TRP A 83 -20.49 -4.37 0.74
N ARG A 84 -21.71 -4.44 0.17
CA ARG A 84 -22.03 -3.82 -1.12
C ARG A 84 -21.74 -2.31 -1.12
N ASP A 85 -21.86 -1.67 0.04
CA ASP A 85 -21.76 -0.22 0.24
C ASP A 85 -20.32 0.22 0.59
N LEU A 86 -19.35 -0.72 0.69
CA LEU A 86 -17.93 -0.38 0.78
C LEU A 86 -17.50 0.42 -0.46
N PRO A 87 -16.75 1.54 -0.30
CA PRO A 87 -16.41 2.45 -1.40
C PRO A 87 -15.23 1.98 -2.26
N CYS A 88 -15.20 0.69 -2.60
CA CYS A 88 -14.20 0.12 -3.49
C CYS A 88 -14.68 0.13 -4.94
N ASN A 89 -13.78 0.45 -5.87
CA ASN A 89 -14.06 0.31 -7.31
C ASN A 89 -14.05 -1.18 -7.76
N ASN A 90 -14.28 -1.45 -9.04
CA ASN A 90 -14.32 -2.82 -9.59
C ASN A 90 -12.99 -3.59 -9.47
N ARG A 91 -11.87 -2.92 -9.17
CA ARG A 91 -10.56 -3.52 -8.90
C ARG A 91 -10.30 -3.71 -7.40
N GLY A 92 -11.28 -3.39 -6.56
CA GLY A 92 -11.19 -3.47 -5.11
C GLY A 92 -10.42 -2.30 -4.46
N ILE A 93 -10.09 -1.24 -5.21
CA ILE A 93 -9.31 -0.10 -4.68
C ILE A 93 -10.24 0.87 -3.95
N ILE A 94 -9.82 1.31 -2.77
CA ILE A 94 -10.44 2.37 -1.98
C ILE A 94 -9.46 3.54 -1.87
N TRP A 95 -9.83 4.71 -2.39
CA TRP A 95 -9.08 5.97 -2.26
C TRP A 95 -9.92 7.13 -1.71
N ASN A 96 -11.24 6.94 -1.57
CA ASN A 96 -12.20 7.96 -1.12
C ASN A 96 -12.45 7.85 0.40
N GLY A 97 -13.28 8.73 0.96
CA GLY A 97 -13.68 8.61 2.37
C GLY A 97 -12.61 8.96 3.39
N GLY A 98 -11.57 9.69 2.95
CA GLY A 98 -10.39 9.96 3.75
C GLY A 98 -9.66 8.69 4.21
N ILE A 99 -9.82 7.56 3.52
CA ILE A 99 -9.14 6.29 3.86
C ILE A 99 -7.64 6.49 4.05
N GLY A 100 -7.02 7.33 3.20
CA GLY A 100 -5.62 7.72 3.23
C GLY A 100 -5.17 8.28 4.56
N GLN A 101 -6.08 8.87 5.33
CA GLN A 101 -5.85 9.45 6.64
C GLN A 101 -6.51 8.67 7.79
N SER A 102 -7.07 7.49 7.52
CA SER A 102 -7.69 6.65 8.54
C SER A 102 -6.69 6.19 9.61
N HIS A 103 -7.19 5.89 10.81
CA HIS A 103 -6.39 5.24 11.86
C HIS A 103 -5.80 3.91 11.38
N PHE A 104 -6.49 3.19 10.50
CA PHE A 104 -6.00 1.96 9.87
C PHE A 104 -4.68 2.17 9.13
N LEU A 105 -4.63 3.09 8.17
CA LEU A 105 -3.43 3.30 7.37
C LEU A 105 -2.32 3.99 8.18
N TRP A 106 -2.66 4.92 9.08
CA TRP A 106 -1.66 5.53 9.97
C TRP A 106 -1.05 4.54 10.94
N TYR A 107 -1.83 3.56 11.42
CA TYR A 107 -1.32 2.50 12.28
C TYR A 107 -0.28 1.66 11.54
N ILE A 108 -0.59 1.18 10.33
CA ILE A 108 0.35 0.36 9.54
C ILE A 108 1.61 1.14 9.16
N ARG A 109 1.47 2.38 8.69
CA ARG A 109 2.62 3.24 8.33
C ARG A 109 3.55 3.48 9.53
N GLY A 110 2.99 3.53 10.74
CA GLY A 110 3.72 3.71 11.98
C GLY A 110 4.34 2.43 12.57
N LEU A 111 4.13 1.26 11.97
CA LEU A 111 4.74 0.02 12.46
C LEU A 111 6.28 0.09 12.33
N PRO A 112 7.05 -0.27 13.37
CA PRO A 112 8.51 -0.15 13.36
C PRO A 112 9.17 -0.88 12.19
N ASN A 113 8.73 -2.10 11.88
CA ASN A 113 9.31 -2.90 10.80
C ASN A 113 8.94 -2.37 9.41
N VAL A 114 7.79 -1.70 9.25
CA VAL A 114 7.44 -1.02 7.99
C VAL A 114 8.44 0.11 7.74
N LYS A 115 8.67 0.98 8.73
CA LYS A 115 9.68 2.04 8.61
C LYS A 115 11.08 1.46 8.35
N LYS A 116 11.46 0.40 9.08
CA LYS A 116 12.76 -0.28 8.94
C LYS A 116 13.00 -0.82 7.53
N VAL A 117 11.99 -1.43 6.91
CA VAL A 117 12.07 -1.91 5.52
C VAL A 117 12.41 -0.77 4.58
N PHE A 118 11.64 0.32 4.62
CA PHE A 118 11.85 1.43 3.71
C PHE A 118 13.16 2.18 4.00
N SER A 119 13.55 2.36 5.27
CA SER A 119 14.82 3.04 5.58
C SER A 119 16.03 2.24 5.15
N THR A 120 15.94 0.91 5.20
CA THR A 120 16.96 0.02 4.64
C THR A 120 17.01 0.13 3.11
N ILE A 121 15.86 0.06 2.42
CA ILE A 121 15.79 0.14 0.94
C ILE A 121 16.41 1.43 0.40
N TRP A 122 16.25 2.52 1.14
CA TRP A 122 16.77 3.83 0.76
C TRP A 122 18.11 4.18 1.39
N ASN A 123 18.57 3.39 2.37
CA ASN A 123 19.70 3.73 3.23
C ASN A 123 19.57 5.14 3.85
N ASP A 124 18.37 5.48 4.32
CA ASP A 124 18.04 6.79 4.93
C ASP A 124 16.85 6.64 5.88
N ASP A 125 16.97 7.17 7.11
CA ASP A 125 15.90 7.16 8.11
C ASP A 125 14.93 8.33 7.98
N LYS A 126 15.31 9.39 7.26
CA LYS A 126 14.51 10.60 7.04
C LYS A 126 13.60 10.41 5.85
N LEU A 127 12.48 9.73 6.11
CA LEU A 127 11.52 9.33 5.09
C LEU A 127 10.20 10.10 5.18
N LEU A 128 9.64 10.40 4.02
CA LEU A 128 8.27 10.87 3.82
C LEU A 128 7.40 9.67 3.41
N VAL A 129 6.20 9.52 4.00
CA VAL A 129 5.25 8.44 3.65
C VAL A 129 4.13 8.91 2.71
N SER A 130 3.62 8.03 1.85
CA SER A 130 2.47 8.33 0.98
C SER A 130 1.16 8.32 1.78
N TYR A 131 0.17 9.09 1.32
CA TYR A 131 -1.21 9.05 1.84
C TYR A 131 -2.14 8.27 0.91
N ASP A 132 -1.61 7.20 0.34
CA ASP A 132 -2.33 6.31 -0.56
C ASP A 132 -3.46 5.57 0.18
N GLY A 133 -4.34 4.93 -0.57
CA GLY A 133 -5.47 4.18 -0.07
C GLY A 133 -5.16 2.71 0.27
N CYS A 134 -6.17 1.88 0.12
CA CYS A 134 -6.10 0.45 0.39
C CYS A 134 -6.83 -0.35 -0.69
N SER A 135 -6.77 -1.67 -0.61
CA SER A 135 -7.62 -2.53 -1.44
C SER A 135 -8.27 -3.65 -0.64
N VAL A 136 -9.54 -3.90 -0.98
CA VAL A 136 -10.38 -4.94 -0.41
C VAL A 136 -11.01 -5.80 -1.48
N PHE A 137 -10.97 -7.12 -1.30
CA PHE A 137 -11.73 -8.06 -2.14
C PHE A 137 -12.87 -8.61 -1.30
N ARG A 138 -14.10 -8.39 -1.77
CA ARG A 138 -15.31 -8.92 -1.14
C ARG A 138 -15.53 -10.37 -1.58
N PRO A 139 -16.22 -11.20 -0.79
CA PRO A 139 -16.39 -12.61 -1.12
C PRO A 139 -17.27 -12.80 -2.35
N SER A 140 -16.66 -13.10 -3.51
CA SER A 140 -17.40 -13.33 -4.76
C SER A 140 -18.29 -14.58 -4.71
N ALA A 141 -17.99 -15.51 -3.81
CA ALA A 141 -18.86 -16.64 -3.47
C ALA A 141 -20.20 -16.20 -2.84
N TYR A 142 -20.23 -15.07 -2.13
CA TYR A 142 -21.47 -14.50 -1.59
C TYR A 142 -22.24 -13.73 -2.66
N ASN A 143 -21.54 -12.91 -3.44
CA ASN A 143 -22.12 -12.20 -4.57
C ASN A 143 -21.14 -12.21 -5.76
N PRO A 144 -21.45 -12.93 -6.85
CA PRO A 144 -20.57 -13.02 -8.02
C PRO A 144 -20.24 -11.68 -8.66
N THR A 145 -21.08 -10.65 -8.51
CA THR A 145 -20.80 -9.30 -9.02
C THR A 145 -19.68 -8.59 -8.27
N TRP A 146 -19.19 -9.16 -7.16
CA TRP A 146 -18.05 -8.66 -6.39
C TRP A 146 -16.71 -9.22 -6.85
N GLN A 147 -16.70 -10.09 -7.85
CA GLN A 147 -15.46 -10.55 -8.45
C GLN A 147 -14.67 -9.34 -8.97
N THR A 148 -13.46 -9.16 -8.46
CA THR A 148 -12.60 -8.03 -8.84
C THR A 148 -12.02 -8.24 -10.24
N GLU A 149 -11.98 -7.16 -11.03
CA GLU A 149 -11.39 -7.15 -12.36
C GLU A 149 -9.87 -7.40 -12.30
N GLY A 150 -9.38 -8.38 -13.07
CA GLY A 150 -7.95 -8.66 -13.24
C GLY A 150 -7.37 -8.08 -14.55
N GLY A 151 -6.16 -8.51 -14.90
CA GLY A 151 -5.57 -8.25 -16.22
C GLY A 151 -5.06 -6.83 -16.46
N TRP A 152 -4.93 -6.00 -15.42
CA TRP A 152 -4.46 -4.62 -15.53
C TRP A 152 -2.95 -4.52 -15.26
N TYR A 153 -2.13 -5.13 -16.12
CA TYR A 153 -0.67 -4.98 -16.06
C TYR A 153 -0.28 -3.57 -16.54
N HIS A 154 0.38 -2.80 -15.68
CA HIS A 154 0.83 -1.45 -15.98
C HIS A 154 2.10 -1.12 -15.19
N VAL A 155 2.75 -0.03 -15.57
CA VAL A 155 3.85 0.59 -14.84
C VAL A 155 3.41 2.03 -14.54
N ASP A 156 3.48 2.44 -13.28
CA ASP A 156 3.06 3.78 -12.87
C ASP A 156 4.10 4.86 -13.20
N GLN A 157 5.38 4.55 -12.99
CA GLN A 157 6.47 5.47 -13.25
C GLN A 157 6.83 5.46 -14.74
N ASN A 158 6.63 6.58 -15.42
CA ASN A 158 7.08 6.74 -16.80
C ASN A 158 8.63 6.81 -16.85
N PRO A 159 9.33 5.78 -17.36
CA PRO A 159 10.80 5.72 -17.29
C PRO A 159 11.49 6.79 -18.16
N LYS A 160 10.78 7.38 -19.12
CA LYS A 160 11.30 8.47 -19.97
C LYS A 160 11.31 9.80 -19.21
N GLU A 161 10.27 10.07 -18.43
CA GLU A 161 10.12 11.33 -17.68
C GLU A 161 10.82 11.27 -16.31
N LYS A 162 10.81 10.09 -15.68
CA LYS A 162 11.37 9.81 -14.37
C LYS A 162 12.33 8.61 -14.49
N PRO A 163 13.57 8.82 -14.97
CA PRO A 163 14.54 7.74 -15.10
C PRO A 163 15.11 7.34 -13.72
N GLY A 164 15.32 6.04 -13.50
CA GLY A 164 15.95 5.52 -12.28
C GLY A 164 14.96 5.21 -11.15
N LYS A 165 15.47 5.09 -9.92
CA LYS A 165 14.71 4.70 -8.72
C LYS A 165 14.07 5.92 -8.07
N GLU A 166 12.81 6.21 -8.42
CA GLU A 166 12.08 7.37 -7.89
C GLU A 166 11.15 7.03 -6.71
N CYS A 167 10.36 5.97 -6.80
CA CYS A 167 9.58 5.42 -5.69
C CYS A 167 9.71 3.89 -5.68
N ILE A 168 9.64 3.32 -4.48
CA ILE A 168 9.40 1.90 -4.27
C ILE A 168 8.02 1.79 -3.65
N GLN A 169 7.06 1.30 -4.43
CA GLN A 169 5.72 1.05 -3.94
C GLN A 169 5.69 -0.25 -3.14
N GLY A 170 4.97 -0.23 -2.04
CA GLY A 170 4.78 -1.35 -1.14
C GLY A 170 3.32 -1.67 -0.95
N LEU A 171 3.07 -2.95 -0.74
CA LEU A 171 1.77 -3.48 -0.40
C LEU A 171 1.89 -4.28 0.89
N PHE A 172 1.27 -3.78 1.95
CA PHE A 172 1.21 -4.47 3.23
C PHE A 172 -0.05 -5.33 3.29
N SER A 173 0.11 -6.64 3.51
CA SER A 173 -1.02 -7.56 3.58
C SER A 173 -1.53 -7.74 5.01
N VAL A 174 -2.81 -7.43 5.24
CA VAL A 174 -3.46 -7.65 6.54
C VAL A 174 -4.08 -9.05 6.62
N LEU A 175 -4.52 -9.59 5.49
CA LEU A 175 -5.05 -10.94 5.38
C LEU A 175 -4.12 -11.80 4.54
N ASP A 176 -4.11 -13.11 4.78
CA ASP A 176 -3.39 -14.07 3.94
C ASP A 176 -3.82 -13.95 2.48
N GLN A 177 -2.85 -14.10 1.57
CA GLN A 177 -3.07 -14.00 0.14
C GLN A 177 -2.63 -15.27 -0.57
N ASN A 178 -3.42 -15.69 -1.55
CA ASN A 178 -3.13 -16.81 -2.43
C ASN A 178 -3.30 -16.39 -3.90
N GLU A 179 -3.18 -17.33 -4.84
CA GLU A 179 -3.32 -17.10 -6.28
C GLU A 179 -4.64 -16.44 -6.72
N THR A 180 -5.70 -16.51 -5.91
CA THR A 180 -7.00 -15.90 -6.22
C THR A 180 -7.17 -14.49 -5.64
N THR A 181 -6.27 -14.05 -4.75
CA THR A 181 -6.38 -12.76 -4.04
C THR A 181 -5.14 -11.89 -4.16
N ALA A 182 -3.97 -12.45 -4.50
CA ALA A 182 -2.68 -11.76 -4.59
C ALA A 182 -2.45 -11.02 -5.91
N LEU A 183 -1.38 -10.22 -5.96
CA LEU A 183 -0.91 -9.54 -7.17
C LEU A 183 -0.17 -10.49 -8.14
N VAL A 184 0.47 -11.56 -7.63
CA VAL A 184 1.09 -12.67 -8.39
C VAL A 184 1.06 -13.93 -7.50
N ASN A 185 0.85 -15.09 -8.12
CA ASN A 185 0.61 -16.41 -7.50
C ASN A 185 1.54 -16.75 -6.32
N ASN A 186 0.93 -17.23 -5.23
CA ASN A 186 1.62 -17.96 -4.17
C ASN A 186 0.72 -19.13 -3.74
N PRO A 187 1.05 -20.39 -4.09
CA PRO A 187 0.38 -21.54 -3.52
C PRO A 187 1.10 -21.92 -2.22
N SER A 188 0.60 -21.45 -1.07
CA SER A 188 0.96 -22.07 0.20
C SER A 188 -0.27 -22.29 1.09
N SER A 189 -0.51 -23.58 1.34
CA SER A 189 -1.29 -24.23 2.39
C SER A 189 -2.74 -23.78 2.61
N ILE A 190 -3.65 -24.56 2.03
CA ILE A 190 -5.04 -24.78 2.46
C ILE A 190 -5.81 -23.48 2.71
N SER A 191 -6.43 -22.95 1.65
CA SER A 191 -7.58 -22.09 1.84
C SER A 191 -8.69 -22.94 2.49
N PRO A 192 -9.23 -22.61 3.67
CA PRO A 192 -10.60 -23.01 3.95
C PRO A 192 -11.46 -22.50 2.79
N ALA A 193 -12.54 -23.22 2.47
CA ALA A 193 -13.51 -22.79 1.46
C ALA A 193 -13.82 -21.29 1.60
N PRO A 194 -14.10 -20.54 0.52
CA PRO A 194 -14.36 -19.11 0.61
C PRO A 194 -15.49 -18.86 1.62
N GLU A 195 -15.10 -18.42 2.82
CA GLU A 195 -16.00 -18.11 3.92
C GLU A 195 -16.87 -16.94 3.45
N LEU A 196 -18.18 -17.17 3.37
CA LEU A 196 -19.14 -16.19 2.85
C LEU A 196 -19.20 -14.91 3.69
N ASN A 197 -18.54 -14.87 4.84
CA ASN A 197 -18.58 -13.81 5.84
C ASN A 197 -17.19 -13.19 6.12
N ARG A 198 -16.22 -13.34 5.21
CA ARG A 198 -14.87 -12.76 5.36
C ARG A 198 -14.43 -12.02 4.10
N LEU A 199 -13.68 -10.92 4.25
CA LEU A 199 -12.95 -10.30 3.14
C LEU A 199 -11.91 -11.28 2.60
N MET A 200 -11.82 -11.40 1.28
CA MET A 200 -10.81 -12.22 0.60
C MET A 200 -9.44 -11.53 0.58
N ARG A 201 -9.43 -10.19 0.60
CA ARG A 201 -8.22 -9.37 0.63
C ARG A 201 -8.46 -8.12 1.45
N LEU A 202 -7.44 -7.74 2.21
CA LEU A 202 -7.31 -6.40 2.78
C LEU A 202 -5.81 -6.07 2.78
N VAL A 203 -5.46 -5.04 2.02
CA VAL A 203 -4.07 -4.62 1.83
C VAL A 203 -3.97 -3.10 1.91
N ALA A 204 -2.89 -2.60 2.49
CA ALA A 204 -2.58 -1.17 2.55
C ALA A 204 -1.50 -0.82 1.53
N TYR A 205 -1.69 0.28 0.80
CA TYR A 205 -0.67 0.82 -0.10
C TYR A 205 0.25 1.78 0.66
N ILE A 206 1.56 1.59 0.51
CA ILE A 206 2.58 2.36 1.23
C ILE A 206 3.77 2.58 0.30
N CYS A 207 4.10 3.83 0.01
CA CYS A 207 5.43 4.21 -0.49
C CYS A 207 6.06 5.12 0.55
N MET A 208 7.37 5.00 0.73
CA MET A 208 8.16 5.98 1.45
C MET A 208 9.32 6.42 0.57
N THR A 209 9.68 7.70 0.65
CA THR A 209 10.82 8.25 -0.09
C THR A 209 11.66 9.16 0.79
N PRO A 210 13.00 9.20 0.61
CA PRO A 210 13.86 10.11 1.33
C PRO A 210 13.45 11.57 1.15
N VAL A 211 13.64 12.37 2.20
CA VAL A 211 13.45 13.83 2.13
C VAL A 211 14.36 14.48 1.09
N SER A 212 15.53 13.90 0.82
CA SER A 212 16.47 14.36 -0.20
C SER A 212 15.90 14.36 -1.62
N LYS A 213 14.78 13.66 -1.88
CA LYS A 213 14.05 13.69 -3.15
C LYS A 213 13.09 14.88 -3.31
N ALA A 214 12.79 15.62 -2.24
CA ALA A 214 11.80 16.71 -2.24
C ALA A 214 12.25 18.02 -2.91
N GLY A 215 13.34 18.00 -3.69
CA GLY A 215 13.89 19.19 -4.36
C GLY A 215 14.65 20.13 -3.41
N SER A 216 14.43 21.44 -3.55
CA SER A 216 15.11 22.48 -2.77
C SER A 216 14.53 22.65 -1.36
N MET A 217 15.20 23.45 -0.51
CA MET A 217 14.69 23.78 0.84
C MET A 217 13.33 24.51 0.81
N LYS A 218 13.10 25.32 -0.22
CA LYS A 218 11.82 26.01 -0.42
C LYS A 218 10.73 24.98 -0.76
N ASP A 219 11.02 24.10 -1.72
CA ASP A 219 10.11 23.05 -2.15
C ASP A 219 9.76 22.12 -0.98
N LEU A 220 10.72 21.80 -0.13
CA LEU A 220 10.50 21.00 1.07
C LEU A 220 9.60 21.68 2.11
N ALA A 221 9.67 23.02 2.25
CA ALA A 221 8.80 23.75 3.16
C ALA A 221 7.34 23.74 2.66
N GLU A 222 7.14 24.03 1.38
CA GLU A 222 5.82 24.00 0.72
C GLU A 222 5.24 22.58 0.72
N LEU A 223 6.07 21.58 0.44
CA LEU A 223 5.70 20.16 0.52
C LEU A 223 5.20 19.79 1.92
N ARG A 224 5.92 20.20 2.97
CA ARG A 224 5.53 19.91 4.36
C ARG A 224 4.21 20.58 4.73
N GLU A 225 4.01 21.83 4.29
CA GLU A 225 2.77 22.56 4.52
C GLU A 225 1.58 21.85 3.86
N GLY A 226 1.67 21.53 2.57
CA GLY A 226 0.60 20.81 1.86
C GLY A 226 0.33 19.43 2.45
N ARG A 227 1.36 18.72 2.90
CA ARG A 227 1.22 17.41 3.57
C ARG A 227 0.53 17.52 4.93
N LEU A 228 0.86 18.55 5.72
CA LEU A 228 0.18 18.83 7.00
C LEU A 228 -1.29 19.19 6.78
N GLU A 229 -1.57 20.03 5.78
CA GLU A 229 -2.92 20.38 5.39
C GLU A 229 -3.71 19.13 4.95
N ALA A 230 -3.11 18.23 4.17
CA ALA A 230 -3.73 16.97 3.77
C ALA A 230 -4.14 16.10 4.96
N VAL A 231 -3.29 16.01 5.98
CA VAL A 231 -3.63 15.30 7.24
C VAL A 231 -4.82 15.98 7.92
N GLN A 232 -4.79 17.31 8.07
CA GLN A 232 -5.86 18.06 8.74
C GLN A 232 -7.20 17.93 8.02
N LYS A 233 -7.18 17.91 6.69
CA LYS A 233 -8.36 17.85 5.83
C LYS A 233 -8.78 16.44 5.44
N GLY A 234 -8.08 15.40 5.88
CA GLY A 234 -8.45 14.02 5.53
C GLY A 234 -8.17 13.64 4.07
N ILE A 235 -7.27 14.34 3.36
CA ILE A 235 -7.01 14.14 1.93
C ILE A 235 -6.16 12.88 1.71
N THR A 236 -6.69 11.93 0.94
CA THR A 236 -5.92 10.81 0.36
C THR A 236 -5.12 11.33 -0.84
N THR A 237 -3.86 10.94 -0.96
CA THR A 237 -2.97 11.34 -2.08
C THR A 237 -2.53 10.12 -2.89
N ASN A 238 -1.54 10.28 -3.75
CA ASN A 238 -0.91 9.20 -4.49
C ASN A 238 0.34 8.63 -3.78
N HIS A 239 1.01 7.69 -4.47
CA HIS A 239 2.21 7.00 -4.02
C HIS A 239 3.52 7.82 -4.13
N TRP A 240 3.47 9.13 -4.40
CA TRP A 240 4.67 10.00 -4.51
C TRP A 240 4.81 10.94 -3.30
N PRO A 241 5.37 10.49 -2.16
CA PRO A 241 5.45 11.30 -0.95
C PRO A 241 6.21 12.64 -1.12
N HIS A 242 7.20 12.67 -2.01
CA HIS A 242 8.09 13.81 -2.24
C HIS A 242 7.60 14.80 -3.30
N GLU A 243 6.56 14.47 -4.07
CA GLU A 243 6.03 15.34 -5.14
C GLU A 243 4.61 15.87 -4.86
N TYR A 244 4.11 15.72 -3.61
CA TYR A 244 2.73 15.97 -3.17
C TYR A 244 1.80 16.60 -4.22
N TYR A 245 0.91 15.76 -4.74
CA TYR A 245 -0.19 16.18 -5.59
C TYR A 245 -1.45 16.17 -4.73
N GLY A 246 -2.07 17.35 -4.56
CA GLY A 246 -3.31 17.47 -3.79
C GLY A 246 -4.38 16.53 -4.32
N GLY A 247 -4.95 15.73 -3.43
CA GLY A 247 -6.09 14.86 -3.72
C GLY A 247 -7.42 15.56 -3.48
N CYS A 248 -8.53 14.82 -3.64
CA CYS A 248 -9.85 15.34 -3.29
C CYS A 248 -10.06 15.31 -1.77
N GLU A 249 -10.59 16.39 -1.22
CA GLU A 249 -11.12 16.40 0.15
C GLU A 249 -12.28 15.40 0.26
N PRO A 250 -12.41 14.67 1.39
CA PRO A 250 -13.61 13.89 1.70
C PRO A 250 -14.87 14.75 1.62
N SER A 251 -16.00 14.16 1.23
CA SER A 251 -17.25 14.91 1.14
C SER A 251 -17.68 15.43 2.52
N SER A 252 -18.38 16.57 2.59
CA SER A 252 -18.80 17.18 3.87
C SER A 252 -19.70 16.28 4.73
N ASN A 253 -20.34 15.28 4.11
CA ASN A 253 -21.23 14.32 4.77
C ASN A 253 -20.45 13.10 5.28
N GLU A 254 -19.21 12.90 4.85
CA GLU A 254 -18.33 11.89 5.42
C GLU A 254 -17.79 12.41 6.75
N LYS A 255 -17.98 11.64 7.83
CA LYS A 255 -17.32 11.92 9.10
C LYS A 255 -15.82 11.84 8.87
N ASN A 256 -15.16 12.97 8.68
CA ASN A 256 -13.71 13.04 8.60
C ASN A 256 -13.17 12.79 10.02
N PRO A 257 -12.57 11.62 10.31
CA PRO A 257 -11.98 11.42 11.61
C PRO A 257 -10.73 12.30 11.62
N HIS A 258 -10.78 13.43 12.32
CA HIS A 258 -9.57 14.18 12.62
C HIS A 258 -8.63 13.26 13.39
N VAL A 259 -7.67 12.65 12.67
CA VAL A 259 -6.73 11.71 13.26
C VAL A 259 -5.64 12.50 13.96
N GLN A 260 -5.54 12.32 15.27
CA GLN A 260 -4.41 12.81 16.03
C GLN A 260 -3.22 11.88 15.85
N LEU A 261 -2.21 12.34 15.10
CA LEU A 261 -0.99 11.59 14.86
C LEU A 261 -0.05 11.66 16.08
N ASN A 262 0.57 10.53 16.40
CA ASN A 262 1.66 10.51 17.38
C ASN A 262 2.95 11.09 16.76
N GLU A 263 3.98 11.28 17.59
CA GLU A 263 5.25 11.86 17.14
C GLU A 263 5.91 11.08 15.98
N GLN A 264 5.90 9.75 16.04
CA GLN A 264 6.50 8.91 15.01
C GLN A 264 5.76 9.04 13.67
N GLN A 265 4.43 9.06 13.71
CA GLN A 265 3.59 9.27 12.53
C GLN A 265 3.78 10.69 11.98
N MET A 266 3.89 11.69 12.85
CA MET A 266 4.21 13.05 12.42
C MET A 266 5.58 13.16 11.76
N ASN A 267 6.58 12.43 12.26
CA ASN A 267 7.89 12.39 11.63
C ASN A 267 7.84 11.83 10.20
N LEU A 268 6.91 10.90 9.89
CA LEU A 268 6.68 10.43 8.51
C LEU A 268 5.93 11.45 7.63
N VAL A 269 5.18 12.38 8.22
CA VAL A 269 4.57 13.51 7.51
C VAL A 269 5.64 14.49 7.06
N VAL A 270 6.53 14.90 7.97
CA VAL A 270 7.49 15.97 7.72
C VAL A 270 8.91 15.49 7.35
N GLY A 271 9.15 14.18 7.40
CA GLY A 271 10.44 13.58 7.11
C GLY A 271 11.51 13.96 8.12
N LYS A 272 11.29 13.60 9.39
CA LYS A 272 12.23 13.82 10.49
C LYS A 272 12.72 12.52 11.11
#